data_AF-A0A7S4R8D7-F1
#
_entry.id   AF-A0A7S4R8D7-F1
#
_cell.length_a   1.000
_cell.length_b   1.000
_cell.length_c   1.000
_cell.angle_alpha   90.00
_cell.angle_beta   90.00
_cell.angle_gamma   90.00
#
_symmetry.space_group_name_H-M   'P 1'
#
loop_
_entity.id
_entity.type
_entity.pdbx_description
1 polymer ?
#
loop_
_entity_poly.entity_id
_entity_poly.type
_entity_poly.pdbx_seq_one_letter_code
_entity_poly.pdbx_strand_id
1 'polypeptide(L)'
;AEGYLYVETRSYVDRFFQYMFFISTFYFIWRLVGEIFSTLITSRRIFQAHFLTFWALLDVVSTVMSCTVFIKALLVRYNDHSISVGWFRFFSLLVGILWLKFLSFLKVINPTLATFVLAMIQIVKDVKYLALILVMVILAFGDMFHILIRIDETACPVNPDPNNDENPFCKTGLSYLDVYAQILGNFDYGSFLGHPTTIILFIVMTLFGTSK
;
A
#
# COMPACT_ATOMS: atom_id res chain seq x y z
N ALA A 1 -13.04 -41.34 0.01
CA ALA A 1 -12.34 -41.33 -1.29
C ALA A 1 -12.29 -39.92 -1.89
N GLU A 2 -13.37 -39.14 -1.84
CA GLU A 2 -13.44 -37.78 -2.44
C GLU A 2 -12.46 -36.76 -1.82
N GLY A 3 -12.19 -36.83 -0.51
CA GLY A 3 -11.23 -35.92 0.15
C GLY A 3 -9.77 -36.10 -0.30
N TYR A 4 -9.35 -37.31 -0.68
CA TYR A 4 -7.97 -37.57 -1.13
C TYR A 4 -7.72 -37.03 -2.54
N LEU A 5 -8.72 -37.15 -3.42
CA LEU A 5 -8.65 -36.63 -4.79
C LEU A 5 -8.58 -35.09 -4.83
N TYR A 6 -9.24 -34.42 -3.87
CA TYR A 6 -9.23 -32.96 -3.76
C TYR A 6 -7.90 -32.40 -3.25
N VAL A 7 -7.22 -33.12 -2.34
CA VAL A 7 -5.89 -32.72 -1.83
C VAL A 7 -4.82 -32.87 -2.91
N GLU A 8 -4.89 -33.95 -3.69
CA GLU A 8 -3.93 -34.23 -4.74
C GLU A 8 -4.05 -33.23 -5.91
N THR A 9 -5.27 -32.95 -6.38
CA THR A 9 -5.51 -31.95 -7.44
C THR A 9 -5.08 -30.54 -7.03
N ARG A 10 -5.33 -30.10 -5.79
CA ARG A 10 -4.87 -28.80 -5.26
C ARG A 10 -3.34 -28.69 -5.29
N SER A 11 -2.62 -29.73 -4.90
CA SER A 11 -1.16 -29.78 -4.93
C SER A 11 -0.56 -29.65 -6.34
N TYR A 12 -1.22 -30.19 -7.36
CA TYR A 12 -0.77 -30.01 -8.75
C TYR A 12 -0.96 -28.57 -9.26
N VAL A 13 -2.10 -27.96 -8.94
CA VAL A 13 -2.41 -26.59 -9.33
C VAL A 13 -1.44 -25.60 -8.67
N ASP A 14 -1.16 -25.75 -7.38
CA ASP A 14 -0.22 -24.90 -6.66
C ASP A 14 1.21 -24.99 -7.24
N ARG A 15 1.66 -26.20 -7.59
CA ARG A 15 2.96 -26.42 -8.26
C ARG A 15 3.02 -25.76 -9.63
N PHE A 16 1.94 -25.86 -10.42
CA PHE A 16 1.86 -25.22 -11.72
C PHE A 16 2.00 -23.69 -11.62
N PHE A 17 1.24 -23.06 -10.73
CA PHE A 17 1.33 -21.61 -10.51
C PHE A 17 2.71 -21.18 -10.01
N GLN A 18 3.34 -21.98 -9.16
CA GLN A 18 4.70 -21.71 -8.69
C GLN A 18 5.71 -21.71 -9.85
N TYR A 19 5.64 -22.67 -10.78
CA TYR A 19 6.52 -22.69 -11.96
C TYR A 19 6.27 -21.51 -12.90
N MET A 20 5.00 -21.13 -13.14
CA MET A 20 4.69 -19.94 -13.94
C MET A 20 5.28 -18.67 -13.31
N PHE A 21 5.17 -18.54 -11.98
CA PHE A 21 5.77 -17.42 -11.25
C PHE A 21 7.30 -17.39 -11.42
N PHE A 22 7.97 -18.54 -11.37
CA PHE A 22 9.41 -18.64 -11.56
C PHE A 22 9.85 -18.21 -12.96
N ILE A 23 9.18 -18.70 -14.00
CA ILE A 23 9.50 -18.32 -15.38
C ILE A 23 9.30 -16.82 -15.59
N SER A 24 8.21 -16.26 -15.04
CA SER A 24 7.92 -14.82 -15.14
C SER A 24 8.99 -13.98 -14.41
N THR A 25 9.42 -14.39 -13.22
CA THR A 25 10.45 -13.69 -12.44
C THR A 25 11.77 -13.70 -13.17
N PHE A 26 12.17 -14.84 -13.74
CA PHE A 26 13.38 -14.96 -14.53
C PHE A 26 13.36 -14.05 -15.76
N TYR A 27 12.23 -14.03 -16.49
CA TYR A 27 12.04 -13.12 -17.63
C TYR A 27 12.20 -11.65 -17.22
N PHE A 28 11.63 -11.24 -16.08
CA PHE A 28 11.76 -9.86 -15.59
C PHE A 28 13.19 -9.50 -15.21
N ILE A 29 13.93 -10.40 -14.53
CA ILE A 29 15.34 -10.20 -14.21
C ILE A 29 16.15 -10.03 -15.50
N TRP A 30 15.96 -10.93 -16.46
CA TRP A 30 16.70 -10.89 -17.73
C TRP A 30 16.44 -9.60 -18.50
N ARG A 31 15.17 -9.17 -18.58
CA ARG A 31 14.78 -7.90 -19.19
C ARG A 31 15.42 -6.70 -18.48
N LEU A 32 15.37 -6.66 -17.14
CA LEU A 32 15.96 -5.57 -16.35
C LEU A 32 17.47 -5.47 -16.58
N VAL A 33 18.15 -6.61 -16.61
CA VAL A 33 19.59 -6.69 -16.90
C VAL A 33 19.89 -6.13 -18.30
N GLY A 34 19.13 -6.53 -19.32
CA GLY A 34 19.29 -6.01 -20.69
C GLY A 34 19.08 -4.50 -20.79
N GLU A 35 18.08 -3.96 -20.10
CA GLU A 35 17.80 -2.53 -20.05
C GLU A 35 18.93 -1.73 -19.39
N ILE A 36 19.44 -2.22 -18.25
CA ILE A 36 20.60 -1.64 -17.57
C ILE A 36 21.84 -1.64 -18.47
N PHE A 37 22.14 -2.77 -19.13
CA PHE A 37 23.30 -2.85 -20.02
C PHE A 37 23.19 -1.87 -21.21
N SER A 38 22.02 -1.78 -21.85
CA SER A 38 21.82 -0.88 -22.99
C SER A 38 21.99 0.60 -22.62
N THR A 39 21.53 0.99 -21.44
CA THR A 39 21.59 2.37 -20.96
C THR A 39 22.99 2.74 -20.43
N LEU A 40 23.71 1.80 -19.82
CA LEU A 40 25.09 1.99 -19.38
C LEU A 40 26.06 2.22 -20.54
N ILE A 41 25.88 1.51 -21.66
CA ILE A 41 26.72 1.66 -22.86
C ILE A 41 26.55 3.06 -23.49
N THR A 42 25.35 3.64 -23.39
CA THR A 42 25.04 4.92 -24.05
C THR A 42 25.65 6.11 -23.31
N SER A 43 25.38 6.29 -22.01
CA SER A 43 25.97 7.37 -21.19
C SER A 43 25.55 7.29 -19.72
N ARG A 44 26.48 7.64 -18.81
CA ARG A 44 26.23 7.67 -17.35
C ARG A 44 25.21 8.74 -16.90
N ARG A 45 25.12 9.89 -17.61
CA ARG A 45 24.14 10.95 -17.26
C ARG A 45 22.73 10.57 -17.65
N ILE A 46 22.58 9.95 -18.81
CA ILE A 46 21.29 9.44 -19.30
C ILE A 46 20.81 8.30 -18.39
N PHE A 47 21.73 7.43 -17.95
CA PHE A 47 21.43 6.38 -16.97
C PHE A 47 20.84 6.93 -15.66
N GLN A 48 21.43 7.99 -15.07
CA GLN A 48 20.89 8.59 -13.85
C GLN A 48 19.51 9.23 -14.05
N ALA A 49 19.31 9.91 -15.18
CA ALA A 49 18.00 10.48 -15.52
C ALA A 49 16.94 9.39 -15.74
N HIS A 50 17.32 8.28 -16.39
CA HIS A 50 16.45 7.15 -16.66
C HIS A 50 16.06 6.41 -15.37
N PHE A 51 17.03 6.16 -14.49
CA PHE A 51 16.80 5.45 -13.23
C PHE A 51 15.89 6.20 -12.25
N LEU A 52 15.85 7.54 -12.34
CA LEU A 52 14.93 8.38 -11.54
C LEU A 52 13.53 8.49 -12.17
N THR A 53 13.28 7.83 -13.30
CA THR A 53 11.93 7.77 -13.88
C THR A 53 11.07 6.82 -13.04
N PHE A 54 9.85 7.27 -12.73
CA PHE A 54 8.87 6.50 -11.94
C PHE A 54 8.74 5.03 -12.39
N TRP A 55 8.67 4.79 -13.70
CA TRP A 55 8.55 3.45 -14.27
C TRP A 55 9.79 2.56 -14.06
N ALA A 56 11.00 3.12 -14.23
CA ALA A 56 12.23 2.39 -14.01
C ALA A 56 12.37 1.98 -12.53
N LEU A 57 12.01 2.89 -11.61
CA LEU A 57 11.99 2.59 -10.19
C LEU A 57 11.00 1.47 -9.88
N LEU A 58 9.79 1.54 -10.44
CA LEU A 58 8.76 0.50 -10.28
C LEU A 58 9.23 -0.85 -10.83
N ASP A 59 9.93 -0.86 -11.97
CA ASP A 59 10.49 -2.07 -12.55
C ASP A 59 11.60 -2.69 -11.69
N VAL A 60 12.47 -1.87 -11.12
CA VAL A 60 13.51 -2.32 -10.19
C VAL A 60 12.89 -2.87 -8.91
N VAL A 61 11.98 -2.11 -8.27
CA VAL A 61 11.34 -2.51 -7.01
C VAL A 61 10.52 -3.79 -7.17
N SER A 62 9.73 -3.90 -8.24
CA SER A 62 8.94 -5.11 -8.54
C SER A 62 9.82 -6.34 -8.73
N THR A 63 10.94 -6.19 -9.44
CA THR A 63 11.87 -7.29 -9.70
C THR A 63 12.58 -7.72 -8.42
N VAL A 64 13.07 -6.78 -7.61
CA VAL A 64 13.72 -7.08 -6.32
C VAL A 64 12.75 -7.79 -5.38
N MET A 65 11.53 -7.27 -5.22
CA MET A 65 10.51 -7.90 -4.37
C MET A 65 10.16 -9.32 -4.87
N SER A 66 10.01 -9.52 -6.18
CA SER A 66 9.74 -10.84 -6.77
C SER A 66 10.90 -11.83 -6.50
N CYS A 67 12.15 -11.36 -6.59
CA CYS A 67 13.31 -12.16 -6.20
C CYS A 67 13.31 -12.54 -4.72
N THR A 68 12.92 -11.64 -3.81
CA THR A 68 12.84 -11.98 -2.38
C THR A 68 11.80 -13.07 -2.10
N VAL A 69 10.64 -12.99 -2.75
CA VAL A 69 9.59 -14.02 -2.65
C VAL A 69 10.05 -15.34 -3.27
N PHE A 70 10.76 -15.29 -4.40
CA PHE A 70 11.38 -16.46 -5.04
C PHE A 70 12.33 -17.20 -4.09
N ILE A 71 13.30 -16.48 -3.52
CA ILE A 71 14.29 -17.06 -2.60
C ILE A 71 13.59 -17.70 -1.39
N LYS A 72 12.57 -17.04 -0.86
CA LYS A 72 11.84 -17.55 0.30
C LYS A 72 10.97 -18.75 -0.01
N ALA A 73 10.33 -18.78 -1.18
CA ALA A 73 9.60 -19.95 -1.64
C ALA A 73 10.53 -21.18 -1.80
N LEU A 74 11.78 -20.97 -2.25
CA LEU A 74 12.79 -22.04 -2.28
C LEU A 74 13.22 -22.50 -0.88
N LEU A 75 13.46 -21.55 0.03
CA LEU A 75 13.89 -21.87 1.41
C LEU A 75 12.83 -22.62 2.21
N VAL A 76 11.56 -22.22 2.12
CA VAL A 76 10.44 -22.91 2.79
C VAL A 76 10.34 -24.36 2.29
N ARG A 77 10.52 -24.58 0.99
CA ARG A 77 10.50 -25.92 0.41
C ARG A 77 11.66 -26.81 0.86
N TYR A 78 12.82 -26.22 1.17
CA TYR A 78 14.01 -26.98 1.56
C TYR A 78 14.04 -27.30 3.06
N ASN A 79 13.61 -26.38 3.92
CA ASN A 79 13.88 -26.45 5.37
C ASN A 79 12.62 -26.58 6.25
N ASP A 80 11.48 -26.93 5.64
CA ASP A 80 10.15 -27.09 6.27
C ASP A 80 9.81 -26.00 7.30
N HIS A 81 10.22 -24.76 6.98
CA HIS A 81 10.08 -23.62 7.88
C HIS A 81 8.67 -23.05 7.78
N SER A 82 8.02 -22.90 8.93
CA SER A 82 6.70 -22.26 9.00
C SER A 82 6.75 -20.82 8.49
N ILE A 83 5.79 -20.48 7.62
CA ILE A 83 5.68 -19.14 7.04
C ILE A 83 5.16 -18.19 8.13
N SER A 84 5.96 -17.20 8.50
CA SER A 84 5.52 -16.18 9.46
C SER A 84 4.46 -15.26 8.85
N VAL A 85 3.55 -14.74 9.69
CA VAL A 85 2.48 -13.80 9.28
C VAL A 85 3.04 -12.56 8.58
N GLY A 86 4.26 -12.15 8.92
CA GLY A 86 4.95 -11.04 8.25
C GLY A 86 5.14 -11.25 6.75
N TRP A 87 5.36 -12.48 6.28
CA TRP A 87 5.56 -12.77 4.85
C TRP A 87 4.32 -12.51 4.00
N PHE A 88 3.13 -12.78 4.53
CA PHE A 88 1.89 -12.49 3.82
C PHE A 88 1.69 -10.98 3.62
N ARG A 89 2.13 -10.15 4.57
CA ARG A 89 2.11 -8.69 4.42
C ARG A 89 3.00 -8.23 3.26
N PHE A 90 4.21 -8.77 3.14
CA PHE A 90 5.10 -8.48 2.02
C PHE A 90 4.54 -8.96 0.68
N PHE A 91 3.91 -10.13 0.64
CA PHE A 91 3.30 -10.66 -0.57
C PHE A 91 2.16 -9.75 -1.07
N SER A 92 1.31 -9.24 -0.18
CA SER A 92 0.25 -8.28 -0.53
C SER A 92 0.81 -7.03 -1.21
N LEU A 93 1.91 -6.48 -0.67
CA LEU A 93 2.60 -5.33 -1.28
C LEU A 93 3.14 -5.65 -2.67
N LEU A 94 3.76 -6.82 -2.86
CA LEU A 94 4.24 -7.27 -4.18
C LEU A 94 3.09 -7.34 -5.19
N VAL A 95 1.95 -7.93 -4.81
CA VAL A 95 0.78 -8.03 -5.68
C VAL A 95 0.30 -6.65 -6.11
N GLY A 96 0.21 -5.68 -5.18
CA GLY A 96 -0.14 -4.30 -5.51
C GLY A 96 0.85 -3.65 -6.50
N ILE A 97 2.15 -3.86 -6.31
CA ILE A 97 3.18 -3.35 -7.22
C ILE A 97 3.09 -4.00 -8.61
N LEU A 98 2.80 -5.30 -8.69
CA LEU A 98 2.63 -6.01 -9.96
C LEU A 98 1.42 -5.48 -10.75
N TRP A 99 0.33 -5.11 -10.07
CA TRP A 99 -0.80 -4.43 -10.71
C TRP A 99 -0.43 -3.06 -11.27
N LEU A 100 0.41 -2.29 -10.59
CA LEU A 100 0.92 -1.04 -11.16
C LEU A 100 1.84 -1.29 -12.37
N LYS A 101 2.63 -2.37 -12.35
CA LYS A 101 3.45 -2.79 -13.50
C LYS A 101 2.60 -3.19 -14.70
N PHE A 102 1.41 -3.77 -14.46
CA PHE A 102 0.44 -4.04 -15.51
C PHE A 102 0.00 -2.76 -16.24
N LEU A 103 -0.12 -1.62 -15.57
CA LEU A 103 -0.38 -0.33 -16.22
C LEU A 103 0.78 0.10 -17.15
N SER A 104 2.03 -0.20 -16.78
CA SER A 104 3.20 0.01 -17.65
C SER A 104 3.09 -0.79 -18.94
N PHE A 105 2.60 -2.03 -18.83
CA PHE A 105 2.40 -2.90 -20.00
C PHE A 105 1.26 -2.39 -20.90
N LEU A 106 0.15 -1.91 -20.33
CA LEU A 106 -0.96 -1.33 -21.09
C LEU A 106 -0.52 -0.14 -21.95
N LYS A 107 0.42 0.68 -21.46
CA LYS A 107 1.02 1.78 -22.21
C LYS A 107 1.69 1.32 -23.51
N VAL A 108 2.27 0.12 -23.54
CA VAL A 108 2.99 -0.42 -24.70
C VAL A 108 2.03 -1.02 -25.73
N ILE A 109 0.91 -1.61 -25.28
CA ILE A 109 -0.03 -2.30 -26.16
C ILE A 109 -0.85 -1.34 -27.02
N ASN A 110 -1.40 -0.27 -26.42
CA ASN A 110 -2.34 0.61 -27.10
C ASN A 110 -1.97 2.08 -26.89
N PRO A 111 -1.78 2.86 -27.98
CA PRO A 111 -1.44 4.28 -27.86
C PRO A 111 -2.53 5.11 -27.14
N THR A 112 -3.80 4.71 -27.26
CA THR A 112 -4.91 5.38 -26.54
C THR A 112 -4.76 5.20 -25.04
N LEU A 113 -4.44 3.99 -24.58
CA LEU A 113 -4.21 3.71 -23.16
C LEU A 113 -2.93 4.39 -22.65
N ALA A 114 -1.92 4.57 -23.51
CA ALA A 114 -0.70 5.29 -23.14
C ALA A 114 -1.00 6.73 -22.71
N THR A 115 -1.88 7.43 -23.43
CA THR A 115 -2.29 8.80 -23.08
C THR A 115 -3.04 8.85 -21.75
N PHE A 116 -3.93 7.89 -21.50
CA PHE A 116 -4.64 7.76 -20.22
C PHE A 116 -3.68 7.55 -19.05
N VAL A 117 -2.73 6.61 -19.19
CA VAL A 117 -1.73 6.32 -18.16
C VAL A 117 -0.82 7.55 -17.90
N LEU A 118 -0.44 8.27 -18.94
CA LEU A 118 0.33 9.52 -18.82
C LEU A 118 -0.47 10.61 -18.08
N ALA A 119 -1.76 10.78 -18.40
CA ALA A 119 -2.64 11.72 -17.73
C ALA A 119 -2.80 11.36 -16.24
N MET A 120 -2.95 10.09 -15.90
CA MET A 120 -3.01 9.62 -14.51
C MET A 120 -1.74 9.96 -13.73
N ILE A 121 -0.56 9.75 -14.30
CA ILE A 121 0.71 10.16 -13.67
C ILE A 121 0.77 11.66 -13.47
N GLN A 122 0.29 12.43 -14.43
CA GLN A 122 0.26 13.88 -14.32
C GLN A 122 -0.64 14.33 -13.16
N ILE A 123 -1.83 13.75 -13.03
CA ILE A 123 -2.73 14.00 -11.88
C ILE A 123 -2.02 13.69 -10.56
N VAL A 124 -1.34 12.53 -10.43
CA VAL A 124 -0.61 12.18 -9.20
C VAL A 124 0.49 13.19 -8.89
N LYS A 125 1.21 13.69 -9.90
CA LYS A 125 2.24 14.72 -9.73
C LYS A 125 1.64 16.05 -9.28
N ASP A 126 0.46 16.40 -9.78
CA ASP A 126 -0.21 17.65 -9.44
C ASP A 126 -0.83 17.57 -8.03
N VAL A 127 -1.33 16.38 -7.65
CA VAL A 127 -1.89 16.10 -6.31
C VAL A 127 -0.83 16.11 -5.21
N LYS A 128 0.47 16.02 -5.50
CA LYS A 128 1.52 15.93 -4.47
C LYS A 128 1.49 17.08 -3.45
N TYR A 129 1.19 18.31 -3.90
CA TYR A 129 1.14 19.48 -3.03
C TYR A 129 -0.14 19.47 -2.17
N LEU A 130 -1.26 19.06 -2.77
CA LEU A 130 -2.50 18.84 -2.05
C LEU A 130 -2.34 17.77 -0.97
N ALA A 131 -1.69 16.65 -1.30
CA ALA A 131 -1.40 15.56 -0.36
C ALA A 131 -0.50 16.04 0.79
N LEU A 132 0.48 16.91 0.54
CA LEU A 132 1.33 17.47 1.59
C LEU A 132 0.51 18.34 2.56
N ILE A 133 -0.35 19.21 2.05
CA ILE A 133 -1.25 20.03 2.89
C ILE A 133 -2.20 19.12 3.67
N LEU A 134 -2.78 18.12 3.00
CA LEU A 134 -3.67 17.14 3.64
C LEU A 134 -2.98 16.40 4.79
N VAL A 135 -1.73 15.97 4.63
CA VAL A 135 -0.95 15.35 5.71
C VAL A 135 -0.73 16.32 6.87
N MET A 136 -0.42 17.58 6.61
CA MET A 136 -0.29 18.58 7.68
C MET A 136 -1.61 18.77 8.45
N VAL A 137 -2.75 18.81 7.75
CA VAL A 137 -4.07 18.90 8.37
C VAL A 137 -4.38 17.66 9.21
N ILE A 138 -4.12 16.46 8.69
CA ILE A 138 -4.32 15.20 9.43
C ILE A 138 -3.48 15.17 10.70
N LEU A 139 -2.22 15.60 10.63
CA LEU A 139 -1.35 15.66 11.81
C LEU A 139 -1.87 16.68 12.82
N ALA A 140 -2.21 17.90 12.37
CA ALA A 140 -2.71 18.96 13.24
C ALA A 140 -4.01 18.59 13.96
N PHE A 141 -5.02 18.13 13.22
CA PHE A 141 -6.30 17.73 13.81
C PHE A 141 -6.20 16.39 14.55
N GLY A 142 -5.36 15.46 14.08
CA GLY A 142 -5.09 14.19 14.76
C GLY A 142 -4.51 14.39 16.16
N ASP A 143 -3.53 15.29 16.30
CA ASP A 143 -2.98 15.66 17.60
C ASP A 143 -4.04 16.31 18.50
N MET A 144 -4.86 17.23 17.96
CA MET A 144 -5.93 17.87 18.73
C MET A 144 -6.96 16.88 19.25
N PHE A 145 -7.46 15.95 18.41
CA PHE A 145 -8.40 14.93 18.84
C PHE A 145 -7.78 13.93 19.81
N HIS A 146 -6.54 13.50 19.55
CA HIS A 146 -5.83 12.58 20.45
C HIS A 146 -5.68 13.16 21.85
N ILE A 147 -5.26 14.43 21.96
CA ILE A 147 -5.10 15.09 23.26
C ILE A 147 -6.45 15.27 23.95
N LEU A 148 -7.47 15.73 23.22
CA LEU A 148 -8.78 16.04 23.80
C LEU A 148 -9.46 14.79 24.37
N ILE A 149 -9.43 13.67 23.64
CA ILE A 149 -10.09 12.43 24.03
C ILE A 149 -9.27 11.65 25.07
N ARG A 150 -7.93 11.71 25.00
CA ARG A 150 -7.06 11.01 25.95
C ARG A 150 -7.15 11.53 27.39
N ILE A 151 -7.52 12.81 27.56
CA ILE A 151 -7.73 13.39 28.90
C ILE A 151 -8.98 12.78 29.56
N ASP A 152 -9.93 12.29 28.78
CA ASP A 152 -11.12 11.67 29.31
C ASP A 152 -10.92 10.17 29.60
N GLU A 153 -10.88 9.84 30.88
CA GLU A 153 -10.76 8.47 31.38
C GLU A 153 -11.97 7.60 31.00
N THR A 154 -13.12 8.19 30.69
CA THR A 154 -14.31 7.44 30.25
C THR A 154 -14.22 7.01 28.79
N ALA A 155 -13.63 7.83 27.93
CA ALA A 155 -13.40 7.52 26.52
C ALA A 155 -12.19 6.60 26.28
N CYS A 156 -11.17 6.67 27.14
CA CYS A 156 -9.96 5.84 27.05
C CYS A 156 -9.69 5.07 28.36
N PRO A 157 -10.43 3.99 28.65
CA PRO A 157 -10.22 3.19 29.85
C PRO A 157 -8.87 2.47 29.82
N VAL A 158 -8.17 2.42 30.97
CA VAL A 158 -6.89 1.71 31.13
C VAL A 158 -7.04 0.20 30.88
N ASN A 159 -8.21 -0.36 31.21
CA ASN A 159 -8.57 -1.74 30.96
C ASN A 159 -9.81 -1.78 30.06
N PRO A 160 -9.65 -1.73 28.72
CA PRO A 160 -10.78 -1.80 27.81
C PRO A 160 -11.46 -3.17 27.90
N ASP A 161 -12.79 -3.18 27.89
CA ASP A 161 -13.57 -4.42 27.74
C ASP A 161 -13.28 -4.98 26.34
N PRO A 162 -12.84 -6.25 26.20
CA PRO A 162 -12.55 -6.84 24.89
C PRO A 162 -13.77 -6.92 23.96
N ASN A 163 -14.99 -6.72 24.48
CA ASN A 163 -16.21 -6.73 23.68
C ASN A 163 -16.68 -5.34 23.24
N ASN A 164 -16.03 -4.27 23.69
CA ASN A 164 -16.41 -2.91 23.32
C ASN A 164 -15.36 -2.30 22.40
N ASP A 165 -15.80 -1.65 21.34
CA ASP A 165 -14.89 -1.05 20.37
C ASP A 165 -14.17 0.13 21.03
N GLU A 166 -12.86 -0.05 21.28
CA GLU A 166 -12.01 0.99 21.86
C GLU A 166 -11.99 2.20 20.91
N ASN A 167 -12.16 3.39 21.47
CA ASN A 167 -12.17 4.62 20.69
C ASN A 167 -10.84 4.76 19.90
N PRO A 168 -10.87 4.95 18.56
CA PRO A 168 -9.66 5.01 17.73
C PRO A 168 -8.72 6.15 18.14
N PHE A 169 -9.23 7.18 18.81
CA PHE A 169 -8.44 8.31 19.29
C PHE A 169 -7.56 8.01 20.50
N CYS A 170 -7.75 6.88 21.19
CA CYS A 170 -6.90 6.50 22.33
C CYS A 170 -5.47 6.10 21.90
N LYS A 171 -5.30 5.64 20.66
CA LYS A 171 -3.99 5.28 20.10
C LYS A 171 -3.56 6.29 19.06
N THR A 172 -2.37 6.87 19.21
CA THR A 172 -1.86 7.93 18.35
C THR A 172 -1.87 7.54 16.87
N GLY A 173 -1.47 6.31 16.51
CA GLY A 173 -1.49 5.85 15.11
C GLY A 173 -2.89 5.71 14.50
N LEU A 174 -3.87 5.29 15.30
CA LEU A 174 -5.26 5.15 14.85
C LEU A 174 -5.95 6.51 14.74
N SER A 175 -5.62 7.46 15.62
CA SER A 175 -6.16 8.82 15.57
C SER A 175 -5.93 9.52 14.22
N TYR A 176 -4.72 9.39 13.64
CA TYR A 176 -4.43 9.99 12.33
C TYR A 176 -5.19 9.32 11.19
N LEU A 177 -5.34 7.98 11.24
CA LEU A 177 -6.09 7.25 10.23
C LEU A 177 -7.58 7.56 10.29
N ASP A 178 -8.11 7.78 11.50
CA ASP A 178 -9.50 8.13 11.69
C ASP A 178 -9.80 9.55 11.19
N VAL A 179 -8.93 10.52 11.49
CA VAL A 179 -9.03 11.88 10.91
C VAL A 179 -8.95 11.84 9.37
N TYR A 180 -8.07 11.01 8.81
CA TYR A 180 -8.02 10.79 7.36
C TYR A 180 -9.34 10.22 6.82
N ALA A 181 -9.91 9.20 7.48
CA ALA A 181 -11.19 8.61 7.11
C ALA A 181 -12.31 9.64 7.16
N GLN A 182 -12.33 10.50 8.18
CA GLN A 182 -13.32 11.57 8.33
C GLN A 182 -13.22 12.63 7.25
N ILE A 183 -12.00 13.03 6.85
CA ILE A 183 -11.80 13.95 5.71
C ILE A 183 -12.32 13.31 4.41
N LEU A 184 -12.19 11.99 4.26
CA LEU A 184 -12.78 11.26 3.14
C LEU A 184 -14.31 11.07 3.24
N GLY A 185 -14.95 11.56 4.30
CA GLY A 185 -16.39 11.46 4.54
C GLY A 185 -16.84 10.17 5.20
N ASN A 186 -15.91 9.33 5.70
CA ASN A 186 -16.24 8.18 6.53
C ASN A 186 -16.10 8.57 8.00
N PHE A 187 -17.23 8.77 8.68
CA PHE A 187 -17.26 9.17 10.08
C PHE A 187 -18.29 8.36 10.86
N ASP A 188 -17.89 7.94 12.06
CA ASP A 188 -18.77 7.28 13.01
C ASP A 188 -19.23 8.29 14.06
N TYR A 189 -20.55 8.48 14.17
CA TYR A 189 -21.15 9.39 15.14
C TYR A 189 -20.96 8.91 16.59
N GLY A 190 -20.82 7.58 16.78
CA GLY A 190 -20.70 6.94 18.09
C GLY A 190 -19.52 7.49 18.90
N SER A 191 -18.41 7.80 18.24
CA SER A 191 -17.18 8.28 18.88
C SER A 191 -17.26 9.72 19.39
N PHE A 192 -18.29 10.50 19.00
CA PHE A 192 -18.42 11.93 19.31
C PHE A 192 -19.57 12.29 20.25
N LEU A 193 -20.52 11.38 20.45
CA LEU A 193 -21.76 11.60 21.22
C LEU A 193 -21.52 11.96 22.71
N GLY A 194 -20.32 11.73 23.25
CA GLY A 194 -19.97 12.00 24.65
C GLY A 194 -19.46 13.41 24.96
N HIS A 195 -18.96 14.19 23.98
CA HIS A 195 -18.25 15.44 24.27
C HIS A 195 -18.62 16.59 23.32
N PRO A 196 -19.20 17.71 23.80
CA PRO A 196 -19.58 18.83 22.94
C PRO A 196 -18.37 19.53 22.30
N THR A 197 -17.18 19.44 22.92
CA THR A 197 -15.94 20.03 22.42
C THR A 197 -15.38 19.29 21.20
N THR A 198 -15.53 17.96 21.12
CA THR A 198 -15.10 17.18 19.95
C THR A 198 -16.00 17.48 18.75
N ILE A 199 -17.29 17.71 18.97
CA ILE A 199 -18.26 18.12 17.93
C ILE A 199 -17.88 19.47 17.34
N ILE A 200 -17.52 20.45 18.18
CA ILE A 200 -17.06 21.77 17.70
C ILE A 200 -15.79 21.61 16.85
N LEU A 201 -14.83 20.79 17.31
CA LEU A 201 -13.58 20.56 16.59
C LEU A 201 -13.82 19.86 15.24
N PHE A 202 -14.76 18.92 15.20
CA PHE A 202 -15.22 18.27 13.97
C PHE A 202 -15.83 19.29 12.99
N ILE A 203 -16.72 20.17 13.45
CA ILE A 203 -17.31 21.23 12.60
C ILE A 203 -16.22 22.13 12.01
N VAL A 204 -15.24 22.55 12.82
CA VAL A 204 -14.11 23.37 12.36
C VAL A 204 -13.30 22.63 11.31
N MET A 205 -13.01 21.33 11.52
CA MET A 205 -12.31 20.49 10.56
C MET A 205 -13.07 20.36 9.24
N THR A 206 -14.39 20.12 9.28
CA THR A 206 -15.22 20.00 8.08
C THR A 206 -15.28 21.32 7.31
N LEU A 207 -15.40 22.46 7.99
CA LEU A 207 -15.36 23.77 7.36
C LEU A 207 -14.01 24.03 6.69
N PHE A 208 -12.91 23.68 7.35
CA PHE A 208 -11.57 23.81 6.78
C PHE A 208 -11.37 22.90 5.56
N GLY A 209 -11.87 21.66 5.61
CA GLY A 209 -11.78 20.71 4.49
C GLY A 209 -12.67 21.05 3.30
N THR A 210 -13.74 21.83 3.50
CA THR A 210 -14.71 22.21 2.45
C THR A 210 -14.54 23.64 1.93
N SER A 211 -13.74 24.46 2.61
CA SER A 211 -13.40 25.81 2.14
C SER A 211 -12.57 25.69 0.86
N LYS A 212 -13.22 25.93 -0.28
CA LYS A 212 -12.59 26.05 -1.60
C LYS A 212 -11.60 27.20 -1.66
#